data_AF-A0A497HJ46-F1
#
_entry.id   AF-A0A497HJ46-F1
#
_cell.length_a   1.000
_cell.length_b   1.000
_cell.length_c   1.000
_cell.angle_alpha   90.00
_cell.angle_beta   90.00
_cell.angle_gamma   90.00
#
_symmetry.space_group_name_H-M   'P 1'
#
loop_
_entity.id
_entity.type
_entity.pdbx_description
1 polymer ?
#
loop_
_entity_poly.entity_id
_entity_poly.type
_entity_poly.pdbx_seq_one_letter_code
_entity_poly.pdbx_strand_id
1 'polypeptide(L)'
;MRLDKAEYLSDGEINIYAQVIDAEGNSNFPLTRDNMEVKIDGEAANIEDIIVQPNGEYLVRVKAPTDPGEHSIWMQVVTSQGSASDSQSFRVSGEIPTGTVSVSLNGSVDDATQNWKYPTHYKAPVFRRGMDNPTFILILDNELPAGYRVRFEVYNPNNQRIAMRRFSINSPNPKEFNCLWKWDDDSIVPGLPLDTSSIPIGIYRVNASLVNINDPIDKHNIGSDEFYVIFEFDENQESFVTWDTEPGYWSGGVNDRHDHSLHIYDHREILKNAIEWANGAVTTEDAVDDISELARRIDGQMVYHHALTDETWVFRLDEYDNDFDTQPDEADENWNYNYEPYTDGRSGLGRAYNTSDVTCRLSVFGRCIIKNYDRAWVDGSGNTYTDRSRADRIAWYLDTVEMLKEDFDPEDRIPDPEGPTASEPHQHSLGVCDDYAMVAVGYLRAIGVPSRLATGWFDSDGHTWVQWNNVTGDEKWHHLDVDYGYKHSEWEAEDSWKYNRLYYHTDDGITWDHIWVRDSEDVNDVIDIAGGYNRLTHRSMAYSTTRSEIICNYKILGVPTFKPGKETTISINITNPTSESKTINVTVLLISSYLPPGGTPSPLTGATKQVTIPANSEMIEEM
;
A
#
# COMPACT_ATOMS: atom_id res chain seq x y z
N MET A 1 -15.94 -56.34 28.21
CA MET A 1 -14.87 -55.40 27.82
C MET A 1 -15.50 -54.24 27.06
N ARG A 2 -14.97 -53.03 27.19
CA ARG A 2 -15.34 -51.88 26.33
C ARG A 2 -14.13 -50.99 26.06
N LEU A 3 -14.05 -50.44 24.85
CA LEU A 3 -13.07 -49.42 24.47
C LEU A 3 -13.56 -48.00 24.80
N ASP A 4 -12.63 -47.06 24.97
CA ASP A 4 -12.95 -45.63 25.14
C ASP A 4 -13.46 -44.97 23.86
N LYS A 5 -12.99 -45.43 22.69
CA LYS A 5 -13.40 -44.95 21.36
C LYS A 5 -13.36 -46.09 20.33
N ALA A 6 -13.97 -45.86 19.17
CA ALA A 6 -14.02 -46.85 18.08
C ALA A 6 -12.84 -46.71 17.08
N GLU A 7 -12.08 -45.61 17.16
CA GLU A 7 -11.01 -45.28 16.20
C GLU A 7 -9.80 -44.68 16.91
N TYR A 8 -8.60 -45.10 16.51
CA TYR A 8 -7.31 -44.72 17.09
C TYR A 8 -6.32 -44.35 15.97
N LEU A 9 -5.40 -43.42 16.24
CA LEU A 9 -4.29 -43.17 15.34
C LEU A 9 -3.28 -44.33 15.39
N SER A 10 -2.49 -44.50 14.34
CA SER A 10 -1.28 -45.34 14.35
C SER A 10 -0.42 -45.03 15.60
N ASP A 11 -0.06 -46.07 16.36
CA ASP A 11 0.67 -45.96 17.65
C ASP A 11 -0.05 -45.10 18.71
N GLY A 12 -1.35 -44.85 18.55
CA GLY A 12 -2.20 -44.21 19.55
C GLY A 12 -2.45 -45.10 20.77
N GLU A 13 -2.75 -44.49 21.92
CA GLU A 13 -3.12 -45.23 23.13
C GLU A 13 -4.56 -45.75 23.03
N ILE A 14 -4.75 -47.06 23.25
CA ILE A 14 -6.03 -47.74 23.40
C ILE A 14 -6.32 -47.94 24.88
N ASN A 15 -7.44 -47.38 25.35
CA ASN A 15 -7.94 -47.57 26.71
C ASN A 15 -9.03 -48.64 26.72
N ILE A 16 -8.73 -49.77 27.36
CA ILE A 16 -9.63 -50.91 27.51
C ILE A 16 -10.19 -50.89 28.93
N TYR A 17 -11.50 -50.73 29.07
CA TYR A 17 -12.19 -50.92 30.34
C TYR A 17 -12.68 -52.36 30.45
N ALA A 18 -12.19 -53.06 31.46
CA ALA A 18 -12.49 -54.47 31.67
C ALA A 18 -12.90 -54.76 33.12
N GLN A 19 -13.82 -55.70 33.28
CA GLN A 19 -14.22 -56.25 34.57
C GLN A 19 -14.34 -57.76 34.43
N VAL A 20 -13.82 -58.49 35.42
CA VAL A 20 -13.93 -59.95 35.49
C VAL A 20 -14.96 -60.28 36.55
N ILE A 21 -15.97 -61.05 36.17
CA ILE A 21 -17.03 -61.52 37.07
C ILE A 21 -17.12 -63.05 36.98
N ASP A 22 -17.37 -63.72 38.11
CA ASP A 22 -17.72 -65.14 38.13
C ASP A 22 -19.19 -65.38 37.73
N ALA A 23 -19.61 -66.65 37.71
CA ALA A 23 -20.97 -67.05 37.36
C ALA A 23 -22.03 -66.50 38.33
N GLU A 24 -21.62 -66.18 39.56
CA GLU A 24 -22.43 -65.60 40.61
C GLU A 24 -22.41 -64.05 40.62
N GLY A 25 -21.61 -63.43 39.75
CA GLY A 25 -21.48 -61.98 39.59
C GLY A 25 -20.46 -61.31 40.51
N ASN A 26 -19.58 -62.05 41.20
CA ASN A 26 -18.55 -61.48 42.05
C ASN A 26 -17.35 -60.99 41.22
N SER A 27 -16.80 -59.83 41.56
CA SER A 27 -15.68 -59.20 40.85
C SER A 27 -14.34 -59.25 41.61
N ASN A 28 -14.13 -60.26 42.47
CA ASN A 28 -12.95 -60.39 43.33
C ASN A 28 -11.72 -60.97 42.61
N PHE A 29 -11.55 -60.66 41.32
CA PHE A 29 -10.49 -61.19 40.47
C PHE A 29 -9.60 -60.05 39.99
N PRO A 30 -8.50 -59.75 40.69
CA PRO A 30 -7.63 -58.66 40.30
C PRO A 30 -6.95 -58.94 38.96
N LEU A 31 -6.96 -57.94 38.08
CA LEU A 31 -6.22 -57.99 36.84
C LEU A 31 -4.76 -57.60 37.10
N THR A 32 -3.84 -58.48 36.72
CA THR A 32 -2.40 -58.26 36.78
C THR A 32 -1.77 -58.64 35.44
N ARG A 33 -0.54 -58.19 35.18
CA ARG A 33 0.17 -58.59 33.95
C ARG A 33 0.42 -60.11 33.87
N ASP A 34 0.55 -60.78 35.02
CA ASP A 34 0.84 -62.22 35.08
C ASP A 34 -0.37 -63.11 34.77
N ASN A 35 -1.59 -62.54 34.82
CA ASN A 35 -2.83 -63.30 34.68
C ASN A 35 -3.69 -62.83 33.49
N MET A 36 -3.16 -61.95 32.66
CA MET A 36 -3.84 -61.35 31.52
C MET A 36 -3.02 -61.49 30.24
N GLU A 37 -3.71 -61.71 29.13
CA GLU A 37 -3.15 -61.62 27.80
C GLU A 37 -4.03 -60.67 26.95
N VAL A 38 -3.39 -59.72 26.26
CA VAL A 38 -4.06 -58.87 25.27
C VAL A 38 -3.44 -59.15 23.91
N LYS A 39 -4.29 -59.36 22.90
CA LYS A 39 -3.88 -59.57 21.51
C LYS A 39 -4.56 -58.58 20.59
N ILE A 40 -3.85 -58.10 19.58
CA ILE A 40 -4.40 -57.32 18.48
C ILE A 40 -4.17 -58.12 17.18
N ASP A 41 -5.25 -58.44 16.49
CA ASP A 41 -5.26 -59.31 15.28
C ASP A 41 -4.55 -60.66 15.46
N GLY A 42 -4.61 -61.18 16.69
CA GLY A 42 -4.01 -62.46 17.07
C GLY A 42 -2.55 -62.37 17.55
N GLU A 43 -1.90 -61.22 17.35
CA GLU A 43 -0.54 -60.96 17.83
C GLU A 43 -0.55 -60.38 19.26
N ALA A 44 0.43 -60.75 20.08
CA ALA A 44 0.50 -60.27 21.47
C ALA A 44 0.76 -58.76 21.53
N ALA A 45 -0.08 -58.02 22.26
CA ALA A 45 0.07 -56.59 22.47
C ALA A 45 0.78 -56.30 23.80
N ASN A 46 1.67 -55.30 23.80
CA ASN A 46 2.33 -54.84 25.02
C ASN A 46 1.34 -54.08 25.91
N ILE A 47 1.24 -54.49 27.18
CA ILE A 47 0.44 -53.80 28.19
C ILE A 47 1.29 -52.69 28.83
N GLU A 48 0.96 -51.44 28.51
CA GLU A 48 1.64 -50.25 29.02
C GLU A 48 1.30 -50.01 30.50
N ASP A 49 0.01 -50.08 30.86
CA ASP A 49 -0.44 -49.83 32.23
C ASP A 49 -1.74 -50.59 32.57
N ILE A 50 -1.97 -50.79 33.88
CA ILE A 50 -3.19 -51.38 34.45
C ILE A 50 -3.60 -50.54 35.67
N ILE A 51 -4.69 -49.79 35.54
CA ILE A 51 -5.17 -48.86 36.57
C ILE A 51 -6.54 -49.30 37.10
N VAL A 52 -6.64 -49.55 38.40
CA VAL A 52 -7.92 -49.86 39.07
C VAL A 52 -8.80 -48.61 39.11
N GLN A 53 -10.03 -48.72 38.61
CA GLN A 53 -11.00 -47.63 38.60
C GLN A 53 -11.89 -47.66 39.86
N PRO A 54 -12.43 -46.50 40.32
CA PRO A 54 -13.29 -46.44 41.51
C PRO A 54 -14.57 -47.28 41.43
N ASN A 55 -15.04 -47.59 40.22
CA ASN A 55 -16.23 -48.40 39.95
C ASN A 55 -15.96 -49.92 39.93
N GLY A 56 -14.71 -50.35 40.19
CA GLY A 56 -14.32 -51.77 40.16
C GLY A 56 -13.97 -52.31 38.77
N GLU A 57 -14.01 -51.47 37.73
CA GLU A 57 -13.38 -51.78 36.43
C GLU A 57 -11.86 -51.58 36.51
N TYR A 58 -11.15 -52.15 35.55
CA TYR A 58 -9.74 -51.90 35.30
C TYR A 58 -9.61 -51.20 33.97
N LEU A 59 -8.75 -50.18 33.94
CA LEU A 59 -8.29 -49.52 32.73
C LEU A 59 -6.96 -50.15 32.31
N VAL A 60 -6.95 -50.85 31.19
CA VAL A 60 -5.75 -51.45 30.59
C VAL A 60 -5.35 -50.61 29.39
N ARG A 61 -4.08 -50.20 29.32
CA ARG A 61 -3.53 -49.38 28.23
C ARG A 61 -2.65 -50.21 27.31
N VAL A 62 -2.90 -50.15 26.01
CA VAL A 62 -2.06 -50.75 24.97
C VAL A 62 -1.87 -49.78 23.81
N LYS A 63 -0.92 -50.05 22.91
CA LYS A 63 -0.72 -49.28 21.68
C LYS A 63 -1.52 -49.84 20.52
N ALA A 64 -2.10 -48.95 19.71
CA ALA A 64 -2.71 -49.30 18.44
C ALA A 64 -1.64 -49.77 17.43
N PRO A 65 -1.97 -50.70 16.52
CA PRO A 65 -1.12 -51.06 15.39
C PRO A 65 -0.69 -49.85 14.57
N THR A 66 0.43 -49.96 13.86
CA THR A 66 0.86 -48.94 12.90
C THR A 66 0.15 -49.06 11.55
N ASP A 67 -0.31 -50.27 11.23
CA ASP A 67 -1.03 -50.52 9.99
C ASP A 67 -2.45 -49.93 10.09
N PRO A 68 -2.89 -49.10 9.13
CA PRO A 68 -4.25 -48.58 9.13
C PRO A 68 -5.25 -49.64 8.68
N GLY A 69 -6.45 -49.63 9.25
CA GLY A 69 -7.50 -50.57 8.88
C GLY A 69 -8.46 -50.91 10.00
N GLU A 70 -9.28 -51.93 9.77
CA GLU A 70 -10.08 -52.56 10.81
C GLU A 70 -9.24 -53.59 11.55
N HIS A 71 -9.23 -53.50 12.87
CA HIS A 71 -8.48 -54.37 13.77
C HIS A 71 -9.42 -54.97 14.81
N SER A 72 -8.98 -56.06 15.40
CA SER A 72 -9.67 -56.73 16.50
C SER A 72 -8.77 -56.76 17.71
N ILE A 73 -9.28 -56.31 18.86
CA ILE A 73 -8.62 -56.49 20.14
C ILE A 73 -9.32 -57.60 20.91
N TRP A 74 -8.53 -58.52 21.42
CA TRP A 74 -8.97 -59.65 22.23
C TRP A 74 -8.23 -59.61 23.55
N MET A 75 -8.96 -59.86 24.64
CA MET A 75 -8.40 -59.91 25.99
C MET A 75 -8.84 -61.19 26.67
N GLN A 76 -7.90 -61.88 27.30
CA GLN A 76 -8.16 -63.05 28.14
C GLN A 76 -7.56 -62.86 29.54
N VAL A 77 -8.27 -63.39 30.52
CA VAL A 77 -7.85 -63.42 31.92
C VAL A 77 -7.91 -64.87 32.40
N VAL A 78 -6.84 -65.32 33.06
CA VAL A 78 -6.72 -66.66 33.62
C VAL A 78 -6.61 -66.56 35.13
N THR A 79 -7.51 -67.20 35.86
CA THR A 79 -7.50 -67.26 37.31
C THR A 79 -7.34 -68.70 37.78
N SER A 80 -7.21 -68.91 39.09
CA SER A 80 -7.24 -70.27 39.66
C SER A 80 -8.60 -70.98 39.49
N GLN A 81 -9.65 -70.26 39.12
CA GLN A 81 -11.01 -70.79 38.96
C GLN A 81 -11.39 -71.06 37.50
N GLY A 82 -10.61 -70.57 36.53
CA GLY A 82 -10.88 -70.73 35.10
C GLY A 82 -10.34 -69.58 34.26
N SER A 83 -10.82 -69.45 33.03
CA SER A 83 -10.45 -68.36 32.13
C SER A 83 -11.68 -67.71 31.52
N ALA A 84 -11.63 -66.40 31.32
CA ALA A 84 -12.63 -65.62 30.58
C ALA A 84 -11.95 -64.81 29.48
N SER A 85 -12.64 -64.59 28.37
CA SER A 85 -12.14 -63.76 27.27
C SER A 85 -13.25 -62.97 26.59
N ASP A 86 -12.92 -61.82 26.05
CA ASP A 86 -13.82 -60.95 25.29
C ASP A 86 -13.06 -60.28 24.13
N SER A 87 -13.78 -59.79 23.12
CA SER A 87 -13.19 -59.17 21.93
C SER A 87 -14.01 -58.00 21.41
N GLN A 88 -13.34 -56.98 20.88
CA GLN A 88 -13.98 -55.82 20.27
C GLN A 88 -13.24 -55.41 18.99
N SER A 89 -13.98 -54.95 17.99
CA SER A 89 -13.40 -54.36 16.79
C SER A 89 -13.17 -52.87 16.97
N PHE A 90 -12.09 -52.36 16.38
CA PHE A 90 -11.76 -50.93 16.33
C PHE A 90 -11.04 -50.62 15.02
N ARG A 91 -10.97 -49.34 14.66
CA ARG A 91 -10.27 -48.88 13.47
C ARG A 91 -8.98 -48.15 13.83
N VAL A 92 -7.91 -48.39 13.07
CA VAL A 92 -6.71 -47.55 13.09
C VAL A 92 -6.77 -46.60 11.90
N SER A 93 -6.79 -45.30 12.16
CA SER A 93 -6.56 -44.27 11.17
C SER A 93 -5.06 -44.15 10.89
N GLY A 94 -4.69 -44.00 9.62
CA GLY A 94 -3.29 -43.84 9.21
C GLY A 94 -2.65 -42.59 9.79
N GLU A 95 -1.35 -42.40 9.51
CA GLU A 95 -0.66 -41.15 9.86
C GLU A 95 -1.45 -39.94 9.38
N ILE A 96 -1.49 -38.90 10.23
CA ILE A 96 -2.13 -37.64 9.89
C ILE A 96 -1.36 -37.06 8.70
N PRO A 97 -2.00 -36.89 7.54
CA PRO A 97 -1.28 -36.47 6.35
C PRO A 97 -0.75 -35.05 6.53
N THR A 98 0.44 -34.80 6.00
CA THR A 98 0.93 -33.46 5.70
C THR A 98 0.31 -32.95 4.40
N GLY A 99 0.53 -31.68 4.08
CA GLY A 99 0.02 -31.09 2.86
C GLY A 99 0.42 -29.63 2.68
N THR A 100 -0.02 -29.04 1.58
CA THR A 100 0.21 -27.64 1.23
C THR A 100 -1.10 -26.87 1.18
N VAL A 101 -1.08 -25.65 1.69
CA VAL A 101 -2.18 -24.69 1.58
C VAL A 101 -1.75 -23.62 0.58
N SER A 102 -2.67 -23.22 -0.29
CA SER A 102 -2.45 -22.10 -1.20
C SER A 102 -3.72 -21.29 -1.43
N VAL A 103 -3.59 -20.00 -1.70
CA VAL A 103 -4.68 -19.16 -2.20
C VAL A 103 -4.65 -19.11 -3.73
N SER A 104 -5.79 -19.33 -4.37
CA SER A 104 -5.91 -19.26 -5.83
C SER A 104 -5.74 -17.82 -6.33
N LEU A 105 -5.03 -17.67 -7.45
CA LEU A 105 -4.99 -16.40 -8.19
C LEU A 105 -6.29 -16.15 -8.99
N ASN A 106 -7.15 -17.16 -9.13
CA ASN A 106 -8.42 -17.02 -9.84
C ASN A 106 -9.46 -16.31 -8.96
N GLY A 107 -10.30 -15.48 -9.56
CA GLY A 107 -11.26 -14.62 -8.88
C GLY A 107 -10.60 -13.47 -8.11
N SER A 108 -9.34 -13.17 -8.41
CA SER A 108 -8.59 -12.02 -7.88
C SER A 108 -8.96 -10.73 -8.61
N VAL A 109 -8.36 -9.61 -8.17
CA VAL A 109 -8.50 -8.32 -8.83
C VAL A 109 -8.04 -8.37 -10.30
N ASP A 110 -7.01 -9.14 -10.65
CA ASP A 110 -6.54 -9.28 -12.03
C ASP A 110 -7.59 -9.90 -12.95
N ASP A 111 -8.33 -10.90 -12.45
CA ASP A 111 -9.45 -11.49 -13.19
C ASP A 111 -10.61 -10.49 -13.34
N ALA A 112 -10.84 -9.65 -12.33
CA ALA A 112 -11.90 -8.65 -12.36
C ALA A 112 -11.62 -7.52 -13.37
N THR A 113 -10.36 -7.15 -13.52
CA THR A 113 -9.92 -6.04 -14.39
C THR A 113 -9.43 -6.49 -15.76
N GLN A 114 -9.39 -7.79 -16.07
CA GLN A 114 -8.82 -8.35 -17.31
C GLN A 114 -9.36 -7.74 -18.63
N ASN A 115 -10.57 -7.18 -18.62
CA ASN A 115 -11.21 -6.59 -19.81
C ASN A 115 -11.19 -5.05 -19.80
N TRP A 116 -10.61 -4.45 -18.77
CA TRP A 116 -10.45 -3.01 -18.63
C TRP A 116 -9.41 -2.50 -19.62
N LYS A 117 -9.42 -1.18 -19.89
CA LYS A 117 -8.43 -0.59 -20.81
C LYS A 117 -7.01 -0.76 -20.28
N TYR A 118 -6.85 -0.58 -18.96
CA TYR A 118 -5.62 -0.82 -18.23
C TYR A 118 -5.89 -1.88 -17.14
N PRO A 119 -5.71 -3.17 -17.46
CA PRO A 119 -5.89 -4.25 -16.50
C PRO A 119 -4.80 -4.23 -15.43
N THR A 120 -5.13 -4.73 -14.24
CA THR A 120 -4.15 -4.99 -13.17
C THR A 120 -3.42 -6.30 -13.42
N HIS A 121 -2.18 -6.40 -12.93
CA HIS A 121 -1.32 -7.57 -13.12
C HIS A 121 -0.51 -7.91 -11.86
N TYR A 122 -1.16 -7.95 -10.71
CA TYR A 122 -0.49 -8.30 -9.46
C TYR A 122 0.09 -9.72 -9.50
N LYS A 123 1.39 -9.85 -9.21
CA LYS A 123 2.06 -11.15 -9.06
C LYS A 123 1.79 -11.80 -7.70
N ALA A 124 0.56 -11.68 -7.20
CA ALA A 124 0.13 -12.11 -5.86
C ALA A 124 -1.40 -12.28 -5.79
N PRO A 125 -1.93 -13.08 -4.84
CA PRO A 125 -3.37 -13.22 -4.62
C PRO A 125 -3.94 -11.96 -3.95
N VAL A 126 -4.33 -10.97 -4.76
CA VAL A 126 -4.87 -9.67 -4.33
C VAL A 126 -6.38 -9.61 -4.60
N PHE A 127 -7.16 -9.19 -3.60
CA PHE A 127 -8.62 -9.15 -3.66
C PHE A 127 -9.14 -7.79 -3.19
N ARG A 128 -10.12 -7.21 -3.90
CA ARG A 128 -10.81 -6.01 -3.43
C ARG A 128 -11.75 -6.38 -2.27
N ARG A 129 -11.60 -5.63 -1.19
CA ARG A 129 -12.39 -5.76 0.04
C ARG A 129 -13.88 -5.83 -0.26
N GLY A 130 -14.54 -6.89 0.22
CA GLY A 130 -16.01 -7.04 0.10
C GLY A 130 -16.51 -7.43 -1.29
N MET A 131 -15.65 -7.52 -2.30
CA MET A 131 -16.03 -7.73 -3.70
C MET A 131 -15.51 -9.06 -4.25
N ASP A 132 -14.20 -9.26 -4.19
CA ASP A 132 -13.55 -10.41 -4.82
C ASP A 132 -13.45 -11.57 -3.82
N ASN A 133 -13.89 -12.76 -4.21
CA ASN A 133 -14.02 -13.90 -3.30
C ASN A 133 -12.86 -14.88 -3.48
N PRO A 134 -11.93 -15.00 -2.51
CA PRO A 134 -10.77 -15.85 -2.66
C PRO A 134 -11.14 -17.33 -2.58
N THR A 135 -10.41 -18.14 -3.34
CA THR A 135 -10.51 -19.60 -3.28
C THR A 135 -9.30 -20.19 -2.58
N PHE A 136 -9.49 -20.85 -1.44
CA PHE A 136 -8.44 -21.56 -0.71
C PHE A 136 -8.35 -23.01 -1.17
N ILE A 137 -7.13 -23.50 -1.30
CA ILE A 137 -6.82 -24.84 -1.81
C ILE A 137 -5.98 -25.55 -0.74
N LEU A 138 -6.38 -26.76 -0.37
CA LEU A 138 -5.58 -27.68 0.42
C LEU A 138 -5.29 -28.93 -0.40
N ILE A 139 -4.02 -29.27 -0.54
CA ILE A 139 -3.56 -30.52 -1.16
C ILE A 139 -2.85 -31.35 -0.09
N LEU A 140 -3.36 -32.55 0.20
CA LEU A 140 -2.78 -33.49 1.14
C LEU A 140 -1.83 -34.46 0.42
N ASP A 141 -0.75 -34.85 1.09
CA ASP A 141 0.19 -35.85 0.57
C ASP A 141 -0.45 -37.24 0.49
N ASN A 142 -1.33 -37.55 1.45
CA ASN A 142 -2.13 -38.77 1.52
C ASN A 142 -3.63 -38.47 1.59
N GLU A 143 -4.46 -39.50 1.40
CA GLU A 143 -5.91 -39.36 1.47
C GLU A 143 -6.37 -38.89 2.85
N LEU A 144 -7.45 -38.11 2.89
CA LEU A 144 -8.06 -37.65 4.13
C LEU A 144 -8.44 -38.88 5.01
N PRO A 145 -7.93 -38.97 6.26
CA PRO A 145 -8.26 -40.08 7.14
C PRO A 145 -9.76 -40.15 7.41
N ALA A 146 -10.27 -41.37 7.56
CA ALA A 146 -11.65 -41.58 7.98
C ALA A 146 -11.90 -40.88 9.33
N GLY A 147 -13.11 -40.35 9.52
CA GLY A 147 -13.44 -39.63 10.74
C GLY A 147 -12.89 -38.20 10.83
N TYR A 148 -12.10 -37.72 9.87
CA TYR A 148 -11.63 -36.33 9.80
C TYR A 148 -12.35 -35.52 8.72
N ARG A 149 -12.36 -34.19 8.90
CA ARG A 149 -12.78 -33.22 7.89
C ARG A 149 -11.79 -32.07 7.80
N VAL A 150 -11.77 -31.41 6.65
CA VAL A 150 -10.99 -30.20 6.43
C VAL A 150 -11.71 -28.97 6.99
N ARG A 151 -10.96 -28.12 7.69
CA ARG A 151 -11.40 -26.82 8.18
C ARG A 151 -10.42 -25.75 7.70
N PHE A 152 -10.97 -24.71 7.07
CA PHE A 152 -10.27 -23.46 6.81
C PHE A 152 -10.69 -22.41 7.84
N GLU A 153 -9.71 -21.70 8.38
CA GLU A 153 -9.91 -20.56 9.29
C GLU A 153 -9.20 -19.35 8.72
N VAL A 154 -9.92 -18.24 8.56
CA VAL A 154 -9.39 -16.99 8.01
C VAL A 154 -9.16 -16.00 9.13
N TYR A 155 -7.98 -15.41 9.13
CA TYR A 155 -7.53 -14.40 10.08
C TYR A 155 -7.32 -13.08 9.35
N ASN A 156 -7.85 -12.00 9.94
CA ASN A 156 -7.62 -10.64 9.47
C ASN A 156 -6.23 -10.13 9.92
N PRO A 157 -5.80 -8.93 9.47
CA PRO A 157 -4.56 -8.26 9.86
C PRO A 157 -4.31 -8.20 11.38
N ASN A 158 -5.37 -8.01 12.16
CA ASN A 158 -5.32 -7.96 13.62
C ASN A 158 -5.20 -9.35 14.27
N ASN A 159 -4.91 -10.38 13.48
CA ASN A 159 -4.84 -11.78 13.88
C ASN A 159 -6.15 -12.29 14.53
N GLN A 160 -7.27 -11.63 14.26
CA GLN A 160 -8.60 -12.05 14.70
C GLN A 160 -9.16 -13.00 13.66
N ARG A 161 -9.65 -14.15 14.11
CA ARG A 161 -10.36 -15.08 13.24
C ARG A 161 -11.70 -14.44 12.84
N ILE A 162 -11.95 -14.28 11.54
CA ILE A 162 -13.16 -13.63 11.02
C ILE A 162 -14.11 -14.59 10.32
N ALA A 163 -13.62 -15.72 9.83
CA ALA A 163 -14.42 -16.74 9.18
C ALA A 163 -13.95 -18.15 9.55
N MET A 164 -14.89 -19.09 9.63
CA MET A 164 -14.62 -20.52 9.79
C MET A 164 -15.48 -21.31 8.83
N ARG A 165 -14.87 -21.94 7.83
CA ARG A 165 -15.60 -22.79 6.89
C ARG A 165 -15.23 -24.26 7.10
N ARG A 166 -16.27 -25.08 7.27
CA ARG A 166 -16.16 -26.53 7.42
C ARG A 166 -16.47 -27.14 6.06
N PHE A 167 -15.47 -27.63 5.32
CA PHE A 167 -15.79 -28.31 4.07
C PHE A 167 -16.36 -29.68 4.35
N SER A 168 -17.39 -29.99 3.55
CA SER A 168 -18.06 -31.27 3.54
C SER A 168 -17.25 -32.26 2.71
N ILE A 169 -17.36 -33.52 3.12
CA ILE A 169 -16.57 -34.72 2.85
C ILE A 169 -16.66 -35.19 1.37
N ASN A 170 -17.21 -34.36 0.48
CA ASN A 170 -17.58 -34.73 -0.89
C ASN A 170 -16.75 -33.97 -1.94
N SER A 171 -15.42 -33.83 -1.73
CA SER A 171 -14.55 -33.45 -2.84
C SER A 171 -14.44 -34.64 -3.81
N PRO A 172 -14.54 -34.44 -5.13
CA PRO A 172 -14.33 -35.51 -6.11
C PRO A 172 -12.88 -36.02 -6.11
N ASN A 173 -11.94 -35.26 -5.53
CA ASN A 173 -10.56 -35.67 -5.30
C ASN A 173 -10.34 -35.93 -3.80
N PRO A 174 -9.94 -37.15 -3.37
CA PRO A 174 -9.75 -37.47 -1.95
C PRO A 174 -8.55 -36.76 -1.29
N LYS A 175 -7.73 -36.06 -2.08
CA LYS A 175 -6.52 -35.34 -1.62
C LYS A 175 -6.57 -33.82 -1.81
N GLU A 176 -7.51 -33.30 -2.59
CA GLU A 176 -7.58 -31.88 -2.92
C GLU A 176 -8.93 -31.29 -2.49
N PHE A 177 -8.87 -30.17 -1.77
CA PHE A 177 -10.04 -29.53 -1.18
C PHE A 177 -10.03 -28.04 -1.51
N ASN A 178 -11.07 -27.60 -2.23
CA ASN A 178 -11.21 -26.22 -2.69
C ASN A 178 -12.33 -25.51 -1.94
N CYS A 179 -12.05 -24.27 -1.51
CA CYS A 179 -12.91 -23.46 -0.69
C CYS A 179 -13.07 -22.05 -1.25
N LEU A 180 -14.20 -21.76 -1.90
CA LEU A 180 -14.56 -20.38 -2.23
C LEU A 180 -15.06 -19.63 -0.99
N TRP A 181 -14.25 -18.77 -0.38
CA TRP A 181 -14.69 -17.94 0.74
C TRP A 181 -15.42 -16.71 0.23
N LYS A 182 -16.60 -16.43 0.79
CA LYS A 182 -17.33 -15.19 0.55
C LYS A 182 -17.28 -14.26 1.74
N TRP A 183 -17.27 -12.96 1.48
CA TRP A 183 -17.31 -11.94 2.52
C TRP A 183 -18.58 -12.00 3.40
N ASP A 184 -19.66 -12.62 2.92
CA ASP A 184 -20.89 -12.85 3.67
C ASP A 184 -21.01 -14.28 4.25
N ASP A 185 -20.01 -15.15 4.04
CA ASP A 185 -20.01 -16.53 4.56
C ASP A 185 -19.79 -16.52 6.08
N ASP A 186 -20.79 -17.04 6.82
CA ASP A 186 -20.75 -17.40 8.26
C ASP A 186 -19.81 -16.54 9.11
N SER A 187 -20.22 -15.30 9.37
CA SER A 187 -19.65 -14.56 10.50
C SER A 187 -19.77 -15.43 11.76
N ILE A 188 -18.83 -15.27 12.71
CA ILE A 188 -18.84 -16.02 13.97
C ILE A 188 -20.19 -15.91 14.71
N VAL A 189 -21.01 -14.91 14.35
CA VAL A 189 -22.39 -14.70 14.79
C VAL A 189 -23.36 -15.06 13.64
N PRO A 190 -23.98 -16.26 13.64
CA PRO A 190 -24.89 -16.66 12.58
C PRO A 190 -25.98 -15.60 12.29
N GLY A 191 -26.07 -15.16 11.03
CA GLY A 191 -27.11 -14.23 10.56
C GLY A 191 -26.74 -12.75 10.58
N LEU A 192 -25.51 -12.36 10.96
CA LEU A 192 -24.98 -11.01 10.71
C LEU A 192 -24.06 -11.03 9.48
N PRO A 193 -24.39 -10.34 8.39
CA PRO A 193 -23.42 -10.07 7.32
C PRO A 193 -22.20 -9.34 7.91
N LEU A 194 -21.01 -9.63 7.41
CA LEU A 194 -19.86 -8.77 7.68
C LEU A 194 -20.15 -7.40 7.06
N ASP A 195 -20.09 -6.34 7.85
CA ASP A 195 -20.16 -4.98 7.35
C ASP A 195 -18.88 -4.70 6.57
N THR A 196 -18.99 -4.62 5.23
CA THR A 196 -17.85 -4.44 4.33
C THR A 196 -17.06 -3.17 4.64
N SER A 197 -17.72 -2.14 5.19
CA SER A 197 -17.08 -0.90 5.61
C SER A 197 -16.18 -1.05 6.85
N SER A 198 -16.36 -2.14 7.62
CA SER A 198 -15.57 -2.46 8.82
C SER A 198 -14.43 -3.46 8.56
N ILE A 199 -14.33 -3.98 7.34
CA ILE A 199 -13.30 -4.94 6.97
C ILE A 199 -11.98 -4.16 6.77
N PRO A 200 -10.91 -4.49 7.49
CA PRO A 200 -9.62 -3.85 7.25
C PRO A 200 -9.02 -4.30 5.92
N ILE A 201 -8.22 -3.45 5.28
CA ILE A 201 -7.29 -3.88 4.24
C ILE A 201 -6.01 -4.44 4.90
N GLY A 202 -5.18 -5.14 4.13
CA GLY A 202 -3.91 -5.65 4.63
C GLY A 202 -3.65 -7.11 4.29
N ILE A 203 -2.82 -7.75 5.12
CA ILE A 203 -2.40 -9.14 4.98
C ILE A 203 -3.35 -10.04 5.76
N TYR A 204 -3.99 -10.95 5.02
CA TYR A 204 -4.87 -11.96 5.57
C TYR A 204 -4.19 -13.32 5.52
N ARG A 205 -4.49 -14.16 6.51
CA ARG A 205 -3.95 -15.52 6.58
C ARG A 205 -5.07 -16.54 6.61
N VAL A 206 -4.95 -17.58 5.78
CA VAL A 206 -5.79 -18.77 5.85
C VAL A 206 -5.00 -19.92 6.45
N ASN A 207 -5.56 -20.54 7.49
CA ASN A 207 -5.02 -21.76 8.09
C ASN A 207 -5.90 -22.95 7.70
N ALA A 208 -5.31 -24.04 7.23
CA ALA A 208 -6.01 -25.29 6.99
C ALA A 208 -5.67 -26.32 8.07
N SER A 209 -6.69 -27.02 8.55
CA SER A 209 -6.55 -28.04 9.58
C SER A 209 -7.45 -29.23 9.33
N LEU A 210 -7.01 -30.40 9.81
CA LEU A 210 -7.83 -31.60 9.91
C LEU A 210 -8.45 -31.65 11.29
N VAL A 211 -9.76 -31.86 11.35
CA VAL A 211 -10.51 -31.89 12.61
C VAL A 211 -11.29 -33.19 12.68
N ASN A 212 -11.15 -33.91 13.78
CA ASN A 212 -11.92 -35.11 14.03
C ASN A 212 -13.42 -34.75 14.14
N ILE A 213 -14.26 -35.52 13.45
CA ILE A 213 -15.71 -35.30 13.38
C ILE A 213 -16.36 -35.56 14.74
N ASN A 214 -15.84 -36.53 15.50
CA ASN A 214 -16.39 -36.96 16.78
C ASN A 214 -15.76 -36.22 17.97
N ASP A 215 -14.52 -35.75 17.83
CA ASP A 215 -13.83 -34.90 18.82
C ASP A 215 -13.26 -33.63 18.19
N PRO A 216 -14.02 -32.52 18.12
CA PRO A 216 -13.56 -31.30 17.49
C PRO A 216 -12.35 -30.61 18.17
N ILE A 217 -11.94 -31.07 19.36
CA ILE A 217 -10.73 -30.61 20.05
C ILE A 217 -9.49 -31.26 19.41
N ASP A 218 -9.63 -32.46 18.88
CA ASP A 218 -8.61 -33.15 18.10
C ASP A 218 -8.48 -32.48 16.71
N LYS A 219 -7.59 -31.49 16.67
CA LYS A 219 -7.31 -30.62 15.53
C LYS A 219 -5.82 -30.66 15.20
N HIS A 220 -5.51 -30.92 13.95
CA HIS A 220 -4.14 -30.92 13.44
C HIS A 220 -3.98 -29.82 12.40
N ASN A 221 -3.03 -28.92 12.63
CA ASN A 221 -2.69 -27.89 11.66
C ASN A 221 -1.90 -28.52 10.51
N ILE A 222 -2.28 -28.21 9.27
CA ILE A 222 -1.61 -28.72 8.08
C ILE A 222 -0.69 -27.66 7.49
N GLY A 223 -1.16 -26.41 7.42
CA GLY A 223 -0.40 -25.31 6.88
C GLY A 223 -1.21 -24.03 6.82
N SER A 224 -0.59 -23.00 6.27
CA SER A 224 -1.20 -21.70 6.05
C SER A 224 -0.66 -21.04 4.81
N ASP A 225 -1.42 -20.11 4.25
CA ASP A 225 -0.99 -19.21 3.20
C ASP A 225 -1.56 -17.81 3.42
N GLU A 226 -0.99 -16.82 2.76
CA GLU A 226 -1.36 -15.41 2.87
C GLU A 226 -1.98 -14.89 1.57
N PHE A 227 -2.84 -13.88 1.72
CA PHE A 227 -3.40 -13.13 0.62
C PHE A 227 -3.61 -11.68 1.03
N TYR A 228 -3.70 -10.81 0.01
CA TYR A 228 -3.77 -9.37 0.22
C TYR A 228 -5.18 -8.87 -0.06
N VAL A 229 -5.68 -8.01 0.81
CA VAL A 229 -6.97 -7.37 0.67
C VAL A 229 -6.74 -5.88 0.55
N ILE A 230 -7.25 -5.27 -0.52
CA ILE A 230 -7.08 -3.84 -0.84
C ILE A 230 -8.43 -3.12 -0.90
N PHE A 231 -8.43 -1.79 -0.96
CA PHE A 231 -9.68 -1.04 -1.11
C PHE A 231 -10.40 -1.37 -2.41
N GLU A 232 -11.71 -1.17 -2.41
CA GLU A 232 -12.54 -1.31 -3.60
C GLU A 232 -12.32 -0.10 -4.53
N PHE A 233 -12.25 -0.39 -5.83
CA PHE A 233 -12.28 0.58 -6.92
C PHE A 233 -13.02 -0.02 -8.13
N ASP A 234 -13.51 0.85 -9.01
CA ASP A 234 -14.35 0.51 -10.17
C ASP A 234 -13.85 1.12 -11.49
N GLU A 235 -14.58 0.82 -12.57
CA GLU A 235 -14.25 1.28 -13.94
C GLU A 235 -14.31 2.78 -14.15
N ASN A 236 -15.02 3.50 -13.28
CA ASN A 236 -15.09 4.96 -13.36
C ASN A 236 -13.89 5.61 -12.66
N GLN A 237 -13.22 4.88 -11.76
CA GLN A 237 -12.01 5.30 -11.03
C GLN A 237 -10.72 4.75 -11.66
N GLU A 238 -10.84 3.82 -12.62
CA GLU A 238 -9.77 3.10 -13.31
C GLU A 238 -8.66 3.98 -13.86
N SER A 239 -9.03 5.10 -14.49
CA SER A 239 -8.08 5.97 -15.17
C SER A 239 -6.92 6.40 -14.28
N PHE A 240 -7.15 6.48 -12.97
CA PHE A 240 -6.11 6.79 -12.00
C PHE A 240 -5.57 5.53 -11.32
N VAL A 241 -6.40 4.64 -10.81
CA VAL A 241 -5.93 3.51 -9.99
C VAL A 241 -5.12 2.49 -10.76
N THR A 242 -5.56 2.11 -11.97
CA THR A 242 -4.98 0.95 -12.68
C THR A 242 -3.88 1.29 -13.67
N TRP A 243 -3.56 2.58 -13.79
CA TRP A 243 -2.50 3.03 -14.66
C TRP A 243 -1.16 3.02 -13.94
N ASP A 244 -0.24 2.18 -14.41
CA ASP A 244 1.10 2.02 -13.84
C ASP A 244 2.10 3.13 -14.24
N THR A 245 1.58 4.26 -14.71
CA THR A 245 2.36 5.46 -15.00
C THR A 245 1.58 6.71 -14.63
N GLU A 246 2.27 7.81 -14.29
CA GLU A 246 1.64 9.10 -14.02
C GLU A 246 2.38 10.27 -14.69
N PRO A 247 1.70 11.13 -15.47
CA PRO A 247 2.35 12.31 -16.04
C PRO A 247 2.65 13.38 -14.98
N GLY A 248 3.88 13.90 -14.99
CA GLY A 248 4.25 15.16 -14.34
C GLY A 248 4.02 16.37 -15.24
N TYR A 249 3.81 17.55 -14.64
CA TYR A 249 3.51 18.80 -15.36
C TYR A 249 4.55 19.90 -15.07
N TRP A 250 5.63 19.99 -15.87
CA TRP A 250 6.67 21.02 -15.71
C TRP A 250 6.21 22.41 -16.24
N SER A 251 6.89 23.50 -15.82
CA SER A 251 6.71 24.95 -16.10
C SER A 251 6.68 25.42 -17.58
N GLY A 252 6.06 24.67 -18.47
CA GLY A 252 5.69 25.08 -19.83
C GLY A 252 4.23 24.79 -20.19
N GLY A 253 3.47 24.19 -19.26
CA GLY A 253 2.12 23.70 -19.51
C GLY A 253 2.11 22.26 -20.03
N VAL A 254 0.94 21.84 -20.53
CA VAL A 254 0.57 20.48 -21.00
C VAL A 254 1.59 19.81 -21.96
N ASN A 255 2.53 20.56 -22.55
CA ASN A 255 3.44 20.10 -23.60
C ASN A 255 4.83 19.62 -23.12
N ASP A 256 5.20 19.84 -21.85
CA ASP A 256 6.49 19.41 -21.30
C ASP A 256 6.24 18.40 -20.15
N ARG A 257 5.97 17.16 -20.57
CA ARG A 257 5.58 16.06 -19.68
C ARG A 257 6.70 15.07 -19.53
N HIS A 258 6.84 14.58 -18.31
CA HIS A 258 7.62 13.40 -18.02
C HIS A 258 6.67 12.35 -17.44
N ASP A 259 6.71 11.15 -18.00
CA ASP A 259 5.93 10.04 -17.48
C ASP A 259 6.70 9.42 -16.31
N HIS A 260 6.08 9.37 -15.15
CA HIS A 260 6.58 8.66 -13.99
C HIS A 260 6.21 7.19 -14.11
N SER A 261 7.17 6.30 -13.96
CA SER A 261 6.93 4.85 -13.91
C SER A 261 6.70 4.41 -12.47
N LEU A 262 5.52 3.88 -12.18
CA LEU A 262 5.12 3.59 -10.80
C LEU A 262 5.45 2.15 -10.37
N HIS A 263 5.51 1.20 -11.31
CA HIS A 263 5.83 -0.22 -11.12
C HIS A 263 4.97 -0.97 -10.10
N ILE A 264 3.71 -0.54 -9.92
CA ILE A 264 2.74 -1.04 -8.94
C ILE A 264 2.53 -2.56 -9.10
N TYR A 265 2.52 -3.05 -10.34
CA TYR A 265 2.25 -4.47 -10.64
C TYR A 265 3.50 -5.31 -10.83
N ASP A 266 4.55 -4.71 -11.38
CA ASP A 266 5.74 -5.44 -11.79
C ASP A 266 6.79 -5.59 -10.68
N HIS A 267 6.78 -4.71 -9.68
CA HIS A 267 7.71 -4.71 -8.56
C HIS A 267 7.03 -5.06 -7.23
N ARG A 268 7.17 -6.33 -6.80
CA ARG A 268 6.46 -6.87 -5.62
C ARG A 268 6.67 -6.08 -4.33
N GLU A 269 7.84 -5.47 -4.14
CA GLU A 269 8.11 -4.68 -2.93
C GLU A 269 7.23 -3.44 -2.82
N ILE A 270 6.72 -2.87 -3.93
CA ILE A 270 5.83 -1.71 -3.87
C ILE A 270 4.51 -2.08 -3.21
N LEU A 271 3.87 -3.15 -3.71
CA LEU A 271 2.66 -3.71 -3.08
C LEU A 271 2.94 -4.15 -1.65
N LYS A 272 4.03 -4.89 -1.42
CA LYS A 272 4.35 -5.46 -0.12
C LYS A 272 4.58 -4.38 0.94
N ASN A 273 5.38 -3.36 0.64
CA ASN A 273 5.64 -2.27 1.59
C ASN A 273 4.34 -1.50 1.86
N ALA A 274 3.58 -1.13 0.82
CA ALA A 274 2.33 -0.40 1.00
C ALA A 274 1.31 -1.20 1.83
N ILE A 275 1.17 -2.51 1.59
CA ILE A 275 0.18 -3.33 2.28
C ILE A 275 0.61 -3.70 3.71
N GLU A 276 1.91 -3.81 3.98
CA GLU A 276 2.46 -4.00 5.33
C GLU A 276 2.25 -2.75 6.19
N TRP A 277 2.42 -1.57 5.60
CA TRP A 277 2.22 -0.28 6.27
C TRP A 277 0.75 0.01 6.56
N ALA A 278 -0.11 -0.08 5.55
CA ALA A 278 -1.55 0.14 5.72
C ALA A 278 -2.28 -1.07 6.35
N ASN A 279 -1.54 -2.03 6.94
CA ASN A 279 -2.08 -3.29 7.41
C ASN A 279 -3.03 -3.07 8.60
N GLY A 280 -4.32 -3.37 8.41
CA GLY A 280 -5.34 -3.14 9.43
C GLY A 280 -6.15 -1.87 9.23
N ALA A 281 -5.79 -1.01 8.26
CA ALA A 281 -6.54 0.21 7.96
C ALA A 281 -7.97 -0.11 7.50
N VAL A 282 -8.96 0.57 8.07
CA VAL A 282 -10.38 0.40 7.72
C VAL A 282 -10.85 1.53 6.81
N THR A 283 -10.34 2.74 7.02
CA THR A 283 -10.64 3.91 6.19
C THR A 283 -9.47 4.24 5.27
N THR A 284 -9.77 4.91 4.15
CA THR A 284 -8.74 5.45 3.26
C THR A 284 -7.87 6.48 3.98
N GLU A 285 -8.45 7.26 4.91
CA GLU A 285 -7.71 8.24 5.71
C GLU A 285 -6.62 7.58 6.55
N ASP A 286 -6.95 6.51 7.28
CA ASP A 286 -5.96 5.76 8.08
C ASP A 286 -4.81 5.26 7.19
N ALA A 287 -5.14 4.63 6.06
CA ALA A 287 -4.14 4.10 5.14
C ALA A 287 -3.29 5.21 4.50
N VAL A 288 -3.88 6.35 4.16
CA VAL A 288 -3.14 7.50 3.61
C VAL A 288 -2.16 8.06 4.64
N ASP A 289 -2.55 8.09 5.91
CA ASP A 289 -1.68 8.53 6.99
C ASP A 289 -0.45 7.62 7.10
N ASP A 290 -0.66 6.30 7.13
CA ASP A 290 0.42 5.31 7.15
C ASP A 290 1.32 5.40 5.90
N ILE A 291 0.72 5.48 4.70
CA ILE A 291 1.48 5.54 3.43
C ILE A 291 2.28 6.85 3.31
N SER A 292 1.74 7.96 3.81
CA SER A 292 2.47 9.22 3.84
C SER A 292 3.68 9.19 4.78
N GLU A 293 3.63 8.36 5.84
CA GLU A 293 4.78 8.11 6.69
C GLU A 293 5.78 7.18 6.00
N LEU A 294 5.32 6.10 5.37
CA LEU A 294 6.15 5.20 4.56
C LEU A 294 6.93 5.94 3.47
N ALA A 295 6.28 6.83 2.74
CA ALA A 295 6.91 7.64 1.69
C ALA A 295 7.96 8.62 2.23
N ARG A 296 8.15 8.71 3.55
CA ARG A 296 9.07 9.63 4.22
C ARG A 296 10.06 8.94 5.17
N ARG A 297 9.91 7.63 5.40
CA ARG A 297 10.56 6.94 6.52
C ARG A 297 11.89 6.28 6.18
N ILE A 298 12.80 6.46 7.11
CA ILE A 298 14.20 6.06 7.04
C ILE A 298 14.39 4.56 7.26
N ASP A 299 13.68 3.92 8.20
CA ASP A 299 13.90 2.51 8.57
C ASP A 299 13.10 1.46 7.78
N GLY A 300 12.64 1.76 6.54
CA GLY A 300 12.04 0.69 5.73
C GLY A 300 12.10 0.61 4.20
N GLN A 301 12.68 1.48 3.38
CA GLN A 301 13.51 2.65 3.57
C GLN A 301 13.23 3.51 2.31
N MET A 302 12.59 4.65 2.50
CA MET A 302 12.66 5.79 1.59
C MET A 302 13.01 7.00 2.44
N VAL A 303 14.29 7.36 2.41
CA VAL A 303 14.81 8.42 3.26
C VAL A 303 14.35 9.77 2.72
N TYR A 304 13.60 10.53 3.54
CA TYR A 304 13.33 11.92 3.22
C TYR A 304 14.64 12.70 3.30
N HIS A 305 15.25 12.87 2.14
CA HIS A 305 16.28 13.86 1.90
C HIS A 305 15.86 14.78 0.75
N HIS A 306 15.30 15.93 1.08
CA HIS A 306 14.93 16.90 0.06
C HIS A 306 16.15 17.69 -0.38
N ALA A 307 16.49 17.61 -1.67
CA ALA A 307 17.62 18.32 -2.27
C ALA A 307 17.65 19.86 -2.08
N LEU A 308 16.58 20.49 -1.57
CA LEU A 308 16.50 21.94 -1.32
C LEU A 308 16.68 22.33 0.16
N THR A 309 16.71 21.37 1.10
CA THR A 309 16.66 21.61 2.54
C THR A 309 18.01 21.34 3.22
N ASP A 310 18.42 22.21 4.15
CA ASP A 310 19.53 21.92 5.08
C ASP A 310 18.96 21.11 6.25
N GLU A 311 19.06 19.80 6.13
CA GLU A 311 18.34 18.87 6.99
C GLU A 311 19.01 18.69 8.36
N THR A 312 20.25 19.16 8.52
CA THR A 312 20.98 19.12 9.80
C THR A 312 20.30 19.90 10.93
N TRP A 313 19.42 20.85 10.59
CA TRP A 313 18.60 21.58 11.56
C TRP A 313 17.24 20.92 11.81
N VAL A 314 16.78 20.14 10.83
CA VAL A 314 15.47 19.48 10.78
C VAL A 314 15.51 18.17 11.58
N PHE A 315 16.56 17.37 11.40
CA PHE A 315 16.78 16.07 12.07
C PHE A 315 17.04 16.18 13.58
N ARG A 316 17.61 17.30 14.04
CA ARG A 316 17.79 17.57 15.49
C ARG A 316 16.47 17.61 16.27
N LEU A 317 15.32 17.67 15.59
CA LEU A 317 14.02 17.98 16.17
C LEU A 317 12.96 16.91 15.88
N ASP A 318 13.25 15.87 15.09
CA ASP A 318 12.22 14.92 14.62
C ASP A 318 12.22 13.55 15.34
N GLU A 319 13.12 13.35 16.30
CA GLU A 319 13.21 12.16 17.17
C GLU A 319 13.36 10.83 16.39
N TYR A 320 13.79 10.89 15.13
CA TYR A 320 14.09 9.71 14.33
C TYR A 320 15.54 9.26 14.50
N ASP A 321 15.76 7.97 14.23
CA ASP A 321 17.06 7.34 14.04
C ASP A 321 17.46 7.54 12.58
N ASN A 322 17.97 8.73 12.25
CA ASN A 322 18.27 9.08 10.88
C ASN A 322 19.60 8.44 10.41
N ASP A 323 20.45 7.97 11.34
CA ASP A 323 21.74 7.31 11.05
C ASP A 323 21.71 5.78 11.14
N PHE A 324 20.53 5.21 11.40
CA PHE A 324 20.21 3.79 11.43
C PHE A 324 20.92 3.00 12.54
N ASP A 325 21.31 3.66 13.64
CA ASP A 325 21.99 3.06 14.77
C ASP A 325 21.04 2.42 15.81
N THR A 326 19.74 2.47 15.55
CA THR A 326 18.60 2.04 16.38
C THR A 326 18.27 2.93 17.57
N GLN A 327 18.82 4.14 17.64
CA GLN A 327 18.49 5.17 18.62
C GLN A 327 17.99 6.45 17.93
N PRO A 328 17.03 7.18 18.53
CA PRO A 328 16.72 8.54 18.11
C PRO A 328 17.96 9.44 18.16
N ASP A 329 18.15 10.26 17.14
CA ASP A 329 19.31 11.14 17.02
C ASP A 329 19.45 12.13 18.19
N GLU A 330 20.63 12.21 18.79
CA GLU A 330 20.98 13.23 19.77
C GLU A 330 21.48 14.54 19.12
N ALA A 331 21.21 15.68 19.76
CA ALA A 331 21.52 17.02 19.21
C ALA A 331 23.02 17.31 18.98
N ASP A 332 23.90 16.46 19.52
CA ASP A 332 25.35 16.50 19.37
C ASP A 332 25.92 15.40 18.45
N GLU A 333 25.06 14.60 17.82
CA GLU A 333 25.47 13.73 16.74
C GLU A 333 26.00 14.56 15.56
N ASN A 334 27.12 14.10 15.02
CA ASN A 334 27.93 14.86 14.11
C ASN A 334 27.45 14.58 12.68
N TRP A 335 26.29 15.15 12.34
CA TRP A 335 25.59 15.13 11.05
C TRP A 335 26.38 15.80 9.89
N ASN A 336 27.68 15.53 9.73
CA ASN A 336 28.55 16.15 8.72
C ASN A 336 28.45 15.50 7.32
N TYR A 337 27.55 14.54 7.12
CA TYR A 337 27.57 13.64 5.97
C TYR A 337 26.39 13.79 5.01
N ASN A 338 25.44 14.68 5.30
CA ASN A 338 24.49 15.14 4.28
C ASN A 338 25.15 16.28 3.48
N TYR A 339 25.01 16.21 2.16
CA TYR A 339 25.57 17.13 1.17
C TYR A 339 25.66 18.59 1.68
N GLU A 340 26.86 19.08 2.09
CA GLU A 340 26.96 20.46 2.57
C GLU A 340 26.74 21.42 1.39
N PRO A 341 25.79 22.35 1.50
CA PRO A 341 25.50 23.24 0.39
C PRO A 341 26.55 24.38 0.34
N TYR A 342 27.36 24.50 -0.72
CA TYR A 342 28.44 25.53 -0.88
C TYR A 342 27.97 26.82 -1.55
N THR A 343 28.08 27.98 -0.87
CA THR A 343 27.96 29.31 -1.50
C THR A 343 29.31 29.93 -1.91
N ASP A 344 29.57 29.94 -3.21
CA ASP A 344 30.42 30.94 -3.86
C ASP A 344 29.77 32.31 -3.61
N GLY A 345 30.43 33.21 -2.86
CA GLY A 345 29.91 34.53 -2.48
C GLY A 345 29.61 35.50 -3.65
N ARG A 346 29.38 35.03 -4.89
CA ARG A 346 28.89 35.80 -6.03
C ARG A 346 27.83 35.00 -6.79
N SER A 347 26.59 35.48 -6.72
CA SER A 347 25.46 35.11 -7.59
C SER A 347 25.00 33.64 -7.56
N GLY A 348 24.25 33.27 -6.53
CA GLY A 348 23.02 32.46 -6.62
C GLY A 348 22.99 31.23 -7.56
N LEU A 349 24.03 30.40 -7.57
CA LEU A 349 24.03 29.09 -8.22
C LEU A 349 24.68 28.04 -7.31
N GLY A 350 23.98 26.93 -7.07
CA GLY A 350 24.43 25.82 -6.25
C GLY A 350 25.07 24.67 -7.02
N ARG A 351 25.99 23.96 -6.33
CA ARG A 351 26.61 22.68 -6.68
C ARG A 351 26.80 21.89 -5.38
N ALA A 352 26.67 20.55 -5.40
CA ALA A 352 26.88 19.66 -4.25
C ALA A 352 28.31 19.09 -4.22
N TYR A 353 28.89 18.83 -3.03
CA TYR A 353 30.29 18.40 -2.82
C TYR A 353 30.47 17.48 -1.60
N ASN A 354 31.67 16.89 -1.48
CA ASN A 354 32.24 16.28 -0.27
C ASN A 354 32.74 17.38 0.71
N THR A 355 32.40 17.26 1.99
CA THR A 355 32.22 18.35 2.96
C THR A 355 33.40 18.61 3.90
N SER A 356 34.53 17.92 3.74
CA SER A 356 35.65 18.07 4.68
C SER A 356 36.41 19.41 4.62
N ASP A 357 36.09 20.32 3.68
CA ASP A 357 36.89 21.52 3.40
C ASP A 357 36.12 22.85 3.19
N VAL A 358 34.80 22.92 3.42
CA VAL A 358 34.00 24.07 2.93
C VAL A 358 33.06 24.66 3.99
N THR A 359 33.05 26.00 4.10
CA THR A 359 32.28 26.74 5.10
C THR A 359 31.35 27.76 4.42
N CYS A 360 30.08 27.41 4.15
CA CYS A 360 28.89 28.31 4.12
C CYS A 360 27.70 27.77 3.27
N ARG A 361 26.49 27.82 3.86
CA ARG A 361 25.14 27.32 3.46
C ARG A 361 24.59 27.82 2.11
N LEU A 362 23.67 27.07 1.49
CA LEU A 362 23.03 27.32 0.18
C LEU A 362 21.53 26.95 0.17
N SER A 363 20.76 27.61 -0.70
CA SER A 363 19.36 27.30 -1.05
C SER A 363 19.31 26.88 -2.52
N VAL A 364 18.66 25.76 -2.82
CA VAL A 364 18.47 25.28 -4.19
C VAL A 364 17.10 25.77 -4.66
N PHE A 365 17.07 26.51 -5.76
CA PHE A 365 15.89 26.73 -6.59
C PHE A 365 16.36 26.66 -8.03
N GLY A 366 15.54 26.02 -8.86
CA GLY A 366 15.70 25.91 -10.29
C GLY A 366 15.71 27.28 -10.98
N ARG A 367 16.87 27.94 -10.95
CA ARG A 367 17.40 28.52 -12.17
C ARG A 367 18.48 27.60 -12.72
N CYS A 368 18.08 26.64 -13.56
CA CYS A 368 18.73 26.57 -14.88
C CYS A 368 18.18 27.72 -15.77
N ILE A 369 18.22 28.93 -15.22
CA ILE A 369 18.10 30.20 -15.95
C ILE A 369 19.31 31.03 -15.50
N ILE A 370 20.51 30.50 -15.73
CA ILE A 370 21.67 31.37 -15.90
C ILE A 370 22.00 31.37 -17.36
N LYS A 371 21.62 32.50 -17.97
CA LYS A 371 21.90 32.95 -19.33
C LYS A 371 23.38 32.87 -19.78
N ASN A 372 24.31 32.21 -19.07
CA ASN A 372 25.74 32.25 -19.41
C ASN A 372 26.65 31.09 -18.96
N TYR A 373 26.19 30.00 -18.33
CA TYR A 373 27.10 28.88 -17.99
C TYR A 373 26.46 27.51 -18.25
N ASP A 374 26.45 27.15 -19.52
CA ASP A 374 26.21 25.79 -19.99
C ASP A 374 27.29 24.83 -19.45
N ARG A 375 26.85 23.77 -18.76
CA ARG A 375 27.48 22.43 -18.64
C ARG A 375 28.39 22.13 -17.44
N ALA A 376 27.82 21.83 -16.27
CA ALA A 376 28.52 21.03 -15.24
C ALA A 376 27.53 20.16 -14.45
N TRP A 377 27.45 18.87 -14.80
CA TRP A 377 26.89 17.77 -14.01
C TRP A 377 27.98 17.21 -13.07
N VAL A 378 27.66 16.63 -11.92
CA VAL A 378 28.66 16.26 -10.88
C VAL A 378 28.52 14.79 -10.46
N ASP A 379 29.62 14.05 -10.33
CA ASP A 379 29.62 12.69 -9.74
C ASP A 379 29.86 12.71 -8.22
N GLY A 380 29.70 11.59 -7.53
CA GLY A 380 29.91 11.41 -6.09
C GLY A 380 31.35 11.62 -5.64
N SER A 381 32.28 11.80 -6.58
CA SER A 381 33.67 12.23 -6.34
C SER A 381 33.87 13.75 -6.52
N GLY A 382 32.82 14.50 -6.84
CA GLY A 382 32.84 15.95 -7.04
C GLY A 382 33.38 16.39 -8.41
N ASN A 383 33.56 15.48 -9.37
CA ASN A 383 34.06 15.83 -10.70
C ASN A 383 32.95 16.43 -11.55
N THR A 384 33.25 17.52 -12.25
CA THR A 384 32.29 18.19 -13.13
C THR A 384 32.37 17.68 -14.57
N TYR A 385 31.22 17.43 -15.17
CA TYR A 385 31.07 16.92 -16.53
C TYR A 385 30.15 17.79 -17.36
N THR A 386 30.44 17.90 -18.64
CA THR A 386 29.55 18.60 -19.57
C THR A 386 28.44 17.71 -20.11
N ASP A 387 28.43 16.44 -19.70
CA ASP A 387 27.61 15.35 -20.19
C ASP A 387 26.85 14.72 -19.00
N ARG A 388 25.52 14.61 -19.12
CA ARG A 388 24.62 14.06 -18.09
C ARG A 388 24.94 12.60 -17.77
N SER A 389 25.47 11.84 -18.73
CA SER A 389 25.77 10.41 -18.55
C SER A 389 26.94 10.11 -17.61
N ARG A 390 27.59 11.14 -17.08
CA ARG A 390 28.79 11.04 -16.23
C ARG A 390 28.58 11.56 -14.81
N ALA A 391 27.36 11.92 -14.46
CA ALA A 391 27.01 12.46 -13.15
C ALA A 391 25.98 11.58 -12.46
N ASP A 392 25.98 11.67 -11.14
CA ASP A 392 25.08 10.88 -10.32
C ASP A 392 23.71 11.57 -10.31
N ARG A 393 22.64 10.77 -10.45
CA ARG A 393 21.27 11.29 -10.46
C ARG A 393 20.79 11.36 -9.02
N ILE A 394 20.75 12.56 -8.48
CA ILE A 394 20.39 12.81 -7.07
C ILE A 394 18.97 13.34 -6.88
N ALA A 395 18.13 13.37 -7.92
CA ALA A 395 16.74 13.85 -7.87
C ALA A 395 16.04 13.62 -9.22
N TRP A 396 14.72 13.79 -9.24
CA TRP A 396 13.86 13.63 -10.41
C TRP A 396 14.09 12.29 -11.07
N TYR A 397 13.89 11.19 -10.34
CA TYR A 397 14.09 9.82 -10.81
C TYR A 397 13.10 9.46 -11.91
N LEU A 398 11.87 9.99 -11.83
CA LEU A 398 10.77 9.68 -12.77
C LEU A 398 10.42 8.18 -12.82
N ASP A 399 10.93 7.41 -11.87
CA ASP A 399 10.77 5.97 -11.75
C ASP A 399 10.87 5.58 -10.28
N THR A 400 9.79 5.02 -9.73
CA THR A 400 9.70 4.65 -8.32
C THR A 400 10.75 3.61 -7.94
N VAL A 401 11.08 2.68 -8.85
CA VAL A 401 12.05 1.62 -8.57
C VAL A 401 13.47 2.16 -8.64
N GLU A 402 13.78 3.09 -9.56
CA GLU A 402 15.08 3.77 -9.56
C GLU A 402 15.28 4.57 -8.26
N MET A 403 14.27 5.33 -7.82
CA MET A 403 14.33 6.08 -6.58
C MET A 403 14.55 5.18 -5.36
N LEU A 404 13.76 4.11 -5.23
CA LEU A 404 13.91 3.16 -4.12
C LEU A 404 15.28 2.46 -4.16
N LYS A 405 15.77 2.07 -5.34
CA LYS A 405 17.07 1.38 -5.45
C LYS A 405 18.28 2.25 -5.15
N GLU A 406 18.22 3.54 -5.48
CA GLU A 406 19.26 4.50 -5.11
C GLU A 406 19.32 4.63 -3.58
N ASP A 407 18.20 4.48 -2.87
CA ASP A 407 18.20 4.41 -1.40
C ASP A 407 18.78 3.10 -0.85
N PHE A 408 18.80 2.05 -1.65
CA PHE A 408 19.21 0.68 -1.28
C PHE A 408 20.54 0.24 -1.87
N ASP A 409 21.51 1.13 -2.04
CA ASP A 409 22.88 0.82 -2.47
C ASP A 409 23.13 0.85 -4.00
N PRO A 410 23.39 2.02 -4.60
CA PRO A 410 23.65 2.12 -6.04
C PRO A 410 24.95 1.42 -6.48
N GLU A 411 25.81 0.94 -5.55
CA GLU A 411 27.15 0.43 -5.85
C GLU A 411 27.66 -0.77 -5.00
N ASP A 412 26.83 -1.50 -4.25
CA ASP A 412 27.27 -2.51 -3.25
C ASP A 412 28.17 -1.91 -2.11
N ARG A 413 27.90 -0.67 -1.70
CA ARG A 413 28.56 0.14 -0.67
C ARG A 413 27.84 0.18 0.70
N ILE A 414 26.65 -0.41 0.88
CA ILE A 414 26.09 -0.62 2.23
C ILE A 414 26.99 -1.64 2.92
N PRO A 415 27.67 -1.27 4.02
CA PRO A 415 28.61 -2.18 4.63
C PRO A 415 27.91 -3.41 5.23
N ASP A 416 28.49 -4.58 4.99
CA ASP A 416 28.38 -5.66 5.95
C ASP A 416 28.84 -5.09 7.31
N PRO A 417 27.97 -5.05 8.35
CA PRO A 417 28.33 -4.50 9.65
C PRO A 417 29.49 -5.27 10.32
N GLU A 418 29.83 -6.46 9.81
CA GLU A 418 31.02 -7.23 10.20
C GLU A 418 32.14 -7.24 9.13
N GLY A 419 31.95 -6.50 8.03
CA GLY A 419 32.79 -6.49 6.84
C GLY A 419 33.72 -5.28 6.69
N PRO A 420 34.58 -5.29 5.67
CA PRO A 420 35.67 -4.31 5.52
C PRO A 420 35.22 -2.88 5.17
N THR A 421 33.96 -2.68 4.83
CA THR A 421 33.38 -1.38 4.45
C THR A 421 32.71 -0.64 5.61
N ALA A 422 32.70 -1.20 6.84
CA ALA A 422 32.01 -0.66 8.03
C ALA A 422 32.51 0.73 8.52
N SER A 423 33.37 1.41 7.77
CA SER A 423 33.94 2.72 8.10
C SER A 423 33.81 3.76 6.99
N GLU A 424 33.11 3.45 5.89
CA GLU A 424 32.90 4.40 4.80
C GLU A 424 31.68 5.29 5.09
N PRO A 425 31.78 6.62 4.88
CA PRO A 425 30.69 7.56 5.16
C PRO A 425 29.53 7.36 4.16
N HIS A 426 28.34 7.12 4.71
CA HIS A 426 27.09 6.94 3.96
C HIS A 426 26.76 8.19 3.13
N GLN A 427 26.44 8.03 1.85
CA GLN A 427 25.78 9.06 1.05
C GLN A 427 24.36 8.54 0.76
N HIS A 428 23.36 9.25 1.29
CA HIS A 428 21.97 8.88 1.10
C HIS A 428 21.42 9.46 -0.21
N SER A 429 20.37 8.84 -0.72
CA SER A 429 19.66 9.31 -1.90
C SER A 429 18.88 10.57 -1.60
N LEU A 430 18.99 11.58 -2.47
CA LEU A 430 18.21 12.80 -2.41
C LEU A 430 17.01 12.69 -3.36
N GLY A 431 15.90 13.36 -3.02
CA GLY A 431 14.71 13.51 -3.85
C GLY A 431 14.17 14.94 -3.81
N VAL A 432 13.10 15.19 -4.57
CA VAL A 432 12.31 16.43 -4.52
C VAL A 432 10.81 16.11 -4.48
N CYS A 433 9.95 17.12 -4.30
CA CYS A 433 8.48 17.02 -4.38
C CYS A 433 7.93 15.99 -5.38
N ASP A 434 8.38 16.04 -6.64
CA ASP A 434 7.94 15.10 -7.68
C ASP A 434 8.24 13.63 -7.34
N ASP A 435 9.41 13.36 -6.77
CA ASP A 435 9.87 12.00 -6.44
C ASP A 435 9.04 11.42 -5.29
N TYR A 436 8.89 12.16 -4.20
CA TYR A 436 8.09 11.73 -3.04
C TYR A 436 6.61 11.57 -3.40
N ALA A 437 6.05 12.52 -4.16
CA ALA A 437 4.67 12.45 -4.61
C ALA A 437 4.44 11.25 -5.55
N MET A 438 5.41 10.95 -6.43
CA MET A 438 5.35 9.78 -7.32
C MET A 438 5.29 8.48 -6.51
N VAL A 439 6.19 8.30 -5.55
CA VAL A 439 6.24 7.07 -4.74
C VAL A 439 4.99 6.93 -3.87
N ALA A 440 4.52 8.03 -3.25
CA ALA A 440 3.27 8.03 -2.53
C ALA A 440 2.08 7.65 -3.42
N VAL A 441 2.00 8.16 -4.66
CA VAL A 441 0.99 7.74 -5.65
C VAL A 441 1.10 6.24 -5.94
N GLY A 442 2.31 5.72 -6.17
CA GLY A 442 2.56 4.30 -6.40
C GLY A 442 2.06 3.41 -5.25
N TYR A 443 2.42 3.74 -4.01
CA TYR A 443 1.98 3.02 -2.82
C TYR A 443 0.46 3.09 -2.61
N LEU A 444 -0.15 4.27 -2.75
CA LEU A 444 -1.60 4.45 -2.60
C LEU A 444 -2.38 3.62 -3.63
N ARG A 445 -1.96 3.63 -4.90
CA ARG A 445 -2.61 2.83 -5.95
C ARG A 445 -2.43 1.33 -5.72
N ALA A 446 -1.28 0.90 -5.20
CA ALA A 446 -1.02 -0.50 -4.91
C ALA A 446 -2.06 -1.10 -3.94
N ILE A 447 -2.55 -0.29 -2.99
CA ILE A 447 -3.57 -0.67 -2.00
C ILE A 447 -5.00 -0.25 -2.39
N GLY A 448 -5.24 0.14 -3.64
CA GLY A 448 -6.56 0.44 -4.17
C GLY A 448 -7.10 1.83 -3.84
N VAL A 449 -6.25 2.78 -3.44
CA VAL A 449 -6.63 4.19 -3.23
C VAL A 449 -6.42 4.97 -4.53
N PRO A 450 -7.48 5.53 -5.16
CA PRO A 450 -7.31 6.39 -6.32
C PRO A 450 -6.48 7.62 -5.95
N SER A 451 -5.33 7.78 -6.59
CA SER A 451 -4.42 8.89 -6.36
C SER A 451 -3.88 9.44 -7.68
N ARG A 452 -3.39 10.68 -7.72
CA ARG A 452 -2.79 11.33 -8.89
C ARG A 452 -1.81 12.42 -8.48
N LEU A 453 -0.86 12.73 -9.35
CA LEU A 453 0.02 13.87 -9.16
C LEU A 453 -0.72 15.18 -9.40
N ALA A 454 -0.40 16.19 -8.60
CA ALA A 454 -0.79 17.56 -8.80
C ALA A 454 0.47 18.42 -8.80
N THR A 455 0.66 19.21 -9.87
CA THR A 455 1.79 20.13 -9.97
C THR A 455 1.27 21.54 -10.08
N GLY A 456 1.65 22.37 -9.10
CA GLY A 456 1.26 23.78 -9.02
C GLY A 456 2.42 24.72 -9.32
N TRP A 457 2.08 25.95 -9.72
CA TRP A 457 3.03 27.04 -9.92
C TRP A 457 2.56 28.34 -9.26
N PHE A 458 3.46 29.03 -8.55
CA PHE A 458 3.27 30.39 -8.01
C PHE A 458 4.53 31.23 -8.15
N ASP A 459 4.42 32.50 -8.58
CA ASP A 459 5.51 33.50 -8.55
C ASP A 459 6.90 32.99 -8.99
N SER A 460 6.94 32.12 -10.01
CA SER A 460 8.12 31.43 -10.60
C SER A 460 8.68 30.18 -9.89
N ASP A 461 8.07 29.72 -8.81
CA ASP A 461 8.38 28.46 -8.12
C ASP A 461 7.27 27.41 -8.37
N GLY A 462 7.67 26.15 -8.44
CA GLY A 462 6.79 25.00 -8.69
C GLY A 462 6.84 24.02 -7.55
N HIS A 463 5.74 23.32 -7.31
CA HIS A 463 5.65 22.26 -6.30
C HIS A 463 4.78 21.13 -6.81
N THR A 464 5.10 19.90 -6.39
CA THR A 464 4.34 18.69 -6.74
C THR A 464 3.88 17.98 -5.48
N TRP A 465 2.62 17.55 -5.47
CA TRP A 465 2.01 16.83 -4.35
C TRP A 465 1.03 15.77 -4.86
N VAL A 466 0.40 15.05 -3.93
CA VAL A 466 -0.57 14.01 -4.23
C VAL A 466 -2.00 14.51 -4.05
N GLN A 467 -2.88 14.17 -5.00
CA GLN A 467 -4.30 14.12 -4.73
C GLN A 467 -4.75 12.68 -4.57
N TRP A 468 -5.59 12.40 -3.57
CA TRP A 468 -6.15 11.07 -3.33
C TRP A 468 -7.67 11.16 -3.12
N ASN A 469 -8.40 10.11 -3.48
CA ASN A 469 -9.85 10.05 -3.34
C ASN A 469 -10.26 9.23 -2.12
N ASN A 470 -11.13 9.79 -1.25
CA ASN A 470 -11.63 9.08 -0.08
C ASN A 470 -12.79 8.14 -0.43
N VAL A 471 -12.44 6.95 -0.93
CA VAL A 471 -13.41 5.91 -1.36
C VAL A 471 -14.19 5.27 -0.22
N THR A 472 -13.75 5.45 1.03
CA THR A 472 -14.49 4.99 2.23
C THR A 472 -15.36 6.07 2.87
N GLY A 473 -15.23 7.31 2.43
CA GLY A 473 -15.79 8.49 3.08
C GLY A 473 -16.61 9.34 2.11
N ASP A 474 -16.10 10.53 1.80
CA ASP A 474 -16.86 11.54 1.08
C ASP A 474 -16.72 11.49 -0.46
N GLU A 475 -15.97 10.51 -0.97
CA GLU A 475 -15.70 10.27 -2.40
C GLU A 475 -15.06 11.47 -3.12
N LYS A 476 -14.46 12.41 -2.37
CA LYS A 476 -13.80 13.59 -2.95
C LYS A 476 -12.30 13.43 -3.03
N TRP A 477 -11.71 14.27 -3.89
CA TRP A 477 -10.26 14.45 -3.99
C TRP A 477 -9.76 15.35 -2.86
N HIS A 478 -8.79 14.83 -2.11
CA HIS A 478 -8.10 15.49 -1.00
C HIS A 478 -6.67 15.83 -1.40
N HIS A 479 -6.06 16.73 -0.64
CA HIS A 479 -4.66 17.11 -0.79
C HIS A 479 -3.80 16.26 0.15
N LEU A 480 -2.64 15.83 -0.32
CA LEU A 480 -1.61 15.21 0.48
C LEU A 480 -0.24 15.72 -0.01
N ASP A 481 0.44 16.48 0.83
CA ASP A 481 1.84 16.88 0.60
C ASP A 481 2.77 16.05 1.48
N VAL A 482 3.57 15.19 0.82
CA VAL A 482 4.54 14.29 1.46
C VAL A 482 5.96 14.88 1.50
N ASP A 483 6.18 16.05 0.89
CA ASP A 483 7.50 16.63 0.67
C ASP A 483 7.81 17.84 1.56
N TYR A 484 7.01 18.08 2.60
CA TYR A 484 7.10 19.32 3.37
C TYR A 484 7.22 19.08 4.89
N GLY A 485 8.13 19.77 5.57
CA GLY A 485 8.25 19.81 7.05
C GLY A 485 8.94 18.60 7.71
N TYR A 486 9.01 18.55 9.05
CA TYR A 486 9.55 17.43 9.87
C TYR A 486 8.45 16.75 10.70
N LYS A 487 8.70 15.55 11.25
CA LYS A 487 7.80 14.91 12.22
C LYS A 487 7.66 15.77 13.47
N HIS A 488 6.48 15.81 14.09
CA HIS A 488 6.17 16.69 15.24
C HIS A 488 6.30 18.20 14.97
N SER A 489 6.26 18.61 13.70
CA SER A 489 6.10 20.01 13.29
C SER A 489 4.63 20.39 13.08
N GLU A 490 4.39 21.64 12.66
CA GLU A 490 3.09 22.08 12.13
C GLU A 490 2.59 21.22 10.95
N TRP A 491 3.42 20.35 10.35
CA TRP A 491 3.05 19.37 9.33
C TRP A 491 2.25 18.15 9.85
N GLU A 492 2.28 17.81 11.14
CA GLU A 492 1.45 16.70 11.69
C GLU A 492 0.22 17.15 12.48
N ALA A 493 0.11 18.45 12.78
CA ALA A 493 -1.04 19.01 13.49
C ALA A 493 -2.39 18.74 12.78
N GLU A 494 -3.52 18.74 13.50
CA GLU A 494 -4.85 18.53 12.91
C GLU A 494 -5.23 19.56 11.81
N ASP A 495 -4.56 20.72 11.77
CA ASP A 495 -4.69 21.78 10.74
C ASP A 495 -3.47 21.85 9.79
N SER A 496 -2.71 20.76 9.69
CA SER A 496 -1.36 20.73 9.15
C SER A 496 -1.20 20.83 7.65
N TRP A 497 0.00 21.23 7.24
CA TRP A 497 0.47 21.34 5.86
C TRP A 497 0.26 20.05 5.06
N LYS A 498 0.36 18.89 5.70
CA LYS A 498 0.12 17.55 5.11
C LYS A 498 -1.19 17.45 4.36
N TYR A 499 -2.29 17.92 4.96
CA TYR A 499 -3.63 17.84 4.38
C TYR A 499 -4.20 19.22 4.00
N ASN A 500 -3.57 20.31 4.45
CA ASN A 500 -4.07 21.66 4.29
C ASN A 500 -3.61 22.30 2.99
N ARG A 501 -4.42 22.13 1.95
CA ARG A 501 -4.27 22.81 0.65
C ARG A 501 -4.16 24.35 0.73
N LEU A 502 -4.61 24.97 1.83
CA LEU A 502 -4.58 26.42 2.03
C LEU A 502 -3.26 26.89 2.66
N TYR A 503 -2.35 26.00 3.02
CA TYR A 503 -1.12 26.38 3.70
C TYR A 503 -0.21 27.28 2.85
N TYR A 504 -0.14 27.04 1.54
CA TYR A 504 0.57 27.95 0.63
C TYR A 504 -0.02 29.37 0.59
N HIS A 505 -1.17 29.61 1.25
CA HIS A 505 -1.67 30.94 1.57
C HIS A 505 -1.17 31.37 2.95
N THR A 506 0.14 31.60 3.08
CA THR A 506 0.62 32.42 4.21
C THR A 506 0.06 33.84 4.07
N ASP A 507 0.10 34.63 5.14
CA ASP A 507 -0.31 36.05 5.18
C ASP A 507 0.34 36.94 4.09
N ASP A 508 1.27 36.38 3.29
CA ASP A 508 2.02 36.99 2.20
C ASP A 508 1.26 37.02 0.86
N GLY A 509 0.11 36.34 0.74
CA GLY A 509 -0.79 36.48 -0.41
C GLY A 509 -0.37 35.73 -1.67
N ILE A 510 0.35 34.60 -1.52
CA ILE A 510 0.70 33.71 -2.63
C ILE A 510 -0.59 33.10 -3.20
N THR A 511 -0.81 33.29 -4.50
CA THR A 511 -1.90 32.67 -5.26
C THR A 511 -1.32 31.76 -6.31
N TRP A 512 -1.81 30.52 -6.37
CA TRP A 512 -1.46 29.60 -7.45
C TRP A 512 -1.93 30.16 -8.78
N ASP A 513 -1.02 30.29 -9.75
CA ASP A 513 -1.35 30.69 -11.11
C ASP A 513 -2.08 29.56 -11.83
N HIS A 514 -1.55 28.34 -11.67
CA HIS A 514 -2.08 27.11 -12.23
C HIS A 514 -1.79 25.93 -11.30
N ILE A 515 -2.71 24.98 -11.24
CA ILE A 515 -2.48 23.66 -10.63
C ILE A 515 -3.01 22.62 -11.59
N TRP A 516 -2.10 21.88 -12.22
CA TRP A 516 -2.44 20.90 -13.22
C TRP A 516 -2.61 19.54 -12.58
N VAL A 517 -3.75 18.93 -12.84
CA VAL A 517 -4.01 17.52 -12.55
C VAL A 517 -4.61 16.87 -13.78
N ARG A 518 -4.29 15.58 -13.95
CA ARG A 518 -4.96 14.76 -14.95
C ARG A 518 -6.43 14.58 -14.56
N ASP A 519 -7.36 14.66 -15.51
CA ASP A 519 -8.81 14.53 -15.25
C ASP A 519 -9.41 13.21 -15.76
N SER A 520 -8.73 12.52 -16.66
CA SER A 520 -9.17 11.21 -17.15
C SER A 520 -8.01 10.30 -17.57
N GLU A 521 -8.35 9.19 -18.20
CA GLU A 521 -7.40 8.20 -18.73
C GLU A 521 -6.61 8.69 -19.95
N ASP A 522 -7.04 9.78 -20.58
CA ASP A 522 -6.23 10.44 -21.60
C ASP A 522 -5.19 11.30 -20.87
N VAL A 523 -3.90 10.99 -21.05
CA VAL A 523 -2.81 11.84 -20.52
C VAL A 523 -3.01 13.30 -20.92
N ASN A 524 -3.64 13.56 -22.07
CA ASN A 524 -3.89 14.91 -22.60
C ASN A 524 -5.03 15.65 -21.92
N ASP A 525 -5.87 14.96 -21.17
CA ASP A 525 -6.99 15.53 -20.45
C ASP A 525 -6.54 16.00 -19.08
N VAL A 526 -6.22 17.29 -19.01
CA VAL A 526 -5.67 17.96 -17.84
C VAL A 526 -6.57 19.13 -17.50
N ILE A 527 -6.88 19.27 -16.21
CA ILE A 527 -7.66 20.39 -15.69
C ILE A 527 -6.79 21.26 -14.79
N ASP A 528 -7.09 22.55 -14.83
CA ASP A 528 -6.55 23.52 -13.87
C ASP A 528 -7.49 23.61 -12.67
N ILE A 529 -6.99 23.23 -11.49
CA ILE A 529 -7.75 23.25 -10.23
C ILE A 529 -7.29 24.36 -9.28
N ALA A 530 -6.46 25.30 -9.74
CA ALA A 530 -5.98 26.42 -8.92
C ALA A 530 -7.13 27.19 -8.25
N GLY A 531 -8.29 27.31 -8.90
CA GLY A 531 -9.47 27.98 -8.35
C GLY A 531 -10.04 27.33 -7.07
N GLY A 532 -9.81 26.03 -6.85
CA GLY A 532 -10.21 25.33 -5.61
C GLY A 532 -9.19 25.43 -4.48
N TYR A 533 -7.94 25.76 -4.82
CA TYR A 533 -6.82 25.93 -3.88
C TYR A 533 -6.67 27.39 -3.45
N ASN A 534 -6.95 28.32 -4.36
CA ASN A 534 -6.97 29.73 -4.04
C ASN A 534 -8.20 30.06 -3.19
N ARG A 535 -8.02 30.71 -2.03
CA ARG A 535 -9.16 31.33 -1.33
C ARG A 535 -9.88 32.21 -2.34
N LEU A 536 -11.21 32.09 -2.42
CA LEU A 536 -12.10 32.99 -3.17
C LEU A 536 -12.00 34.40 -2.58
N THR A 537 -10.84 35.04 -2.71
CA THR A 537 -10.77 36.48 -2.71
C THR A 537 -11.40 36.87 -4.05
N HIS A 538 -12.53 37.57 -3.97
CA HIS A 538 -13.10 38.30 -5.09
C HIS A 538 -12.08 39.35 -5.59
N ARG A 539 -11.00 38.90 -6.24
CA ARG A 539 -10.10 39.71 -7.02
C ARG A 539 -10.06 39.09 -8.39
N SER A 540 -10.92 39.63 -9.25
CA SER A 540 -10.69 39.66 -10.69
C SER A 540 -9.19 39.72 -10.97
N MET A 541 -8.66 38.75 -11.71
CA MET A 541 -7.29 38.75 -12.22
C MET A 541 -6.99 40.12 -12.83
N ALA A 542 -6.26 40.94 -12.08
CA ALA A 542 -5.61 42.12 -12.60
C ALA A 542 -4.16 41.69 -12.83
N TYR A 543 -3.81 41.43 -14.08
CA TYR A 543 -2.42 41.34 -14.48
C TYR A 543 -1.67 42.55 -13.91
N SER A 544 -0.62 42.28 -13.16
CA SER A 544 0.29 43.29 -12.62
C SER A 544 1.02 43.97 -13.77
N THR A 545 0.43 45.01 -14.34
CA THR A 545 1.19 46.13 -14.89
C THR A 545 1.34 47.14 -13.75
N THR A 546 2.57 47.24 -13.21
CA THR A 546 3.09 48.36 -12.42
C THR A 546 2.06 49.40 -12.01
N ARG A 547 1.64 49.41 -10.73
CA ARG A 547 0.86 50.47 -10.04
C ARG A 547 0.62 51.73 -10.89
N SER A 548 -0.42 51.68 -11.72
CA SER A 548 -1.06 52.84 -12.31
C SER A 548 -2.55 52.69 -12.03
N GLU A 549 -3.17 53.72 -11.48
CA GLU A 549 -4.57 53.80 -11.08
C GLU A 549 -5.48 53.02 -12.04
N ILE A 550 -6.24 52.04 -11.52
CA ILE A 550 -7.19 51.24 -12.30
C ILE A 550 -8.16 52.20 -13.01
N ILE A 551 -8.14 52.22 -14.34
CA ILE A 551 -8.91 53.19 -15.15
C ILE A 551 -10.32 52.66 -15.49
N CYS A 552 -10.44 51.37 -15.86
CA CYS A 552 -11.70 50.67 -16.16
C CYS A 552 -11.55 49.16 -15.83
N ASN A 553 -12.65 48.47 -15.52
CA ASN A 553 -12.74 47.01 -15.38
C ASN A 553 -13.30 46.38 -16.66
N TYR A 554 -13.06 45.10 -16.93
CA TYR A 554 -13.67 44.41 -18.07
C TYR A 554 -13.99 42.93 -17.79
N LYS A 555 -14.89 42.36 -18.60
CA LYS A 555 -15.29 40.94 -18.59
C LYS A 555 -15.65 40.49 -20.01
N ILE A 556 -15.08 39.37 -20.46
CA ILE A 556 -15.49 38.74 -21.72
C ILE A 556 -16.83 38.01 -21.48
N LEU A 557 -17.84 38.27 -22.31
CA LEU A 557 -19.21 37.78 -22.11
C LEU A 557 -19.46 36.39 -22.72
N GLY A 558 -18.45 35.79 -23.35
CA GLY A 558 -18.46 34.43 -23.87
C GLY A 558 -17.21 34.17 -24.71
N VAL A 559 -16.72 32.92 -24.72
CA VAL A 559 -15.59 32.52 -25.58
C VAL A 559 -16.18 31.83 -26.81
N PRO A 560 -16.14 32.46 -27.99
CA PRO A 560 -16.68 31.85 -29.20
C PRO A 560 -15.78 30.72 -29.70
N THR A 561 -16.36 29.73 -30.38
CA THR A 561 -15.58 28.69 -31.06
C THR A 561 -14.95 29.26 -32.34
N PHE A 562 -13.62 29.39 -32.36
CA PHE A 562 -12.88 29.85 -33.53
C PHE A 562 -12.86 28.76 -34.61
N LYS A 563 -13.32 29.08 -35.82
CA LYS A 563 -13.27 28.18 -36.98
C LYS A 563 -12.28 28.72 -38.01
N PRO A 564 -11.39 27.89 -38.58
CA PRO A 564 -10.43 28.34 -39.58
C PRO A 564 -11.11 29.09 -40.74
N GLY A 565 -10.60 30.29 -41.05
CA GLY A 565 -11.10 31.12 -42.15
C GLY A 565 -12.45 31.81 -41.91
N LYS A 566 -13.01 31.78 -40.70
CA LYS A 566 -14.24 32.50 -40.36
C LYS A 566 -13.98 33.67 -39.40
N GLU A 567 -14.55 34.82 -39.71
CA GLU A 567 -14.61 35.94 -38.76
C GLU A 567 -15.44 35.53 -37.54
N THR A 568 -14.96 35.92 -36.37
CA THR A 568 -15.57 35.60 -35.08
C THR A 568 -15.53 36.85 -34.22
N THR A 569 -16.66 37.20 -33.61
CA THR A 569 -16.80 38.41 -32.78
C THR A 569 -16.65 38.06 -31.31
N ILE A 570 -15.93 38.89 -30.56
CA ILE A 570 -15.79 38.76 -29.11
C ILE A 570 -16.50 39.94 -28.45
N SER A 571 -17.48 39.65 -27.60
CA SER A 571 -18.17 40.67 -26.82
C SER A 571 -17.48 40.87 -25.47
N ILE A 572 -17.06 42.10 -25.20
CA ILE A 572 -16.40 42.51 -23.96
C ILE A 572 -17.28 43.51 -23.26
N ASN A 573 -17.62 43.23 -22.02
CA ASN A 573 -18.27 44.18 -21.14
C ASN A 573 -17.21 44.99 -20.39
N ILE A 574 -17.31 46.31 -20.42
CA ILE A 574 -16.32 47.22 -19.83
C ILE A 574 -17.03 48.17 -18.87
N THR A 575 -16.55 48.23 -17.63
CA THR A 575 -17.11 49.06 -16.56
C THR A 575 -16.13 50.19 -16.22
N ASN A 576 -16.58 51.44 -16.29
CA ASN A 576 -15.83 52.60 -15.82
C ASN A 576 -16.36 53.03 -14.44
N PRO A 577 -15.67 52.70 -13.34
CA PRO A 577 -16.11 53.07 -11.98
C PRO A 577 -15.77 54.53 -11.63
N THR A 578 -15.12 55.28 -12.52
CA THR A 578 -14.65 56.63 -12.23
C THR A 578 -15.71 57.68 -12.55
N SER A 579 -15.61 58.83 -11.88
CA SER A 579 -16.50 59.98 -12.09
C SER A 579 -16.25 60.74 -13.40
N GLU A 580 -15.28 60.30 -14.22
CA GLU A 580 -14.95 60.90 -15.50
C GLU A 580 -15.11 59.89 -16.63
N SER A 581 -15.49 60.36 -17.83
CA SER A 581 -15.48 59.48 -19.01
C SER A 581 -14.05 59.16 -19.40
N LYS A 582 -13.78 57.89 -19.76
CA LYS A 582 -12.43 57.44 -20.13
C LYS A 582 -12.44 56.95 -21.56
N THR A 583 -11.41 57.32 -22.32
CA THR A 583 -11.18 56.77 -23.66
C THR A 583 -10.02 55.80 -23.57
N ILE A 584 -10.28 54.54 -23.89
CA ILE A 584 -9.32 53.44 -23.79
C ILE A 584 -9.14 52.76 -25.15
N ASN A 585 -7.98 52.15 -25.37
CA ASN A 585 -7.77 51.25 -26.49
C ASN A 585 -7.97 49.81 -26.00
N VAL A 586 -9.01 49.16 -26.48
CA VAL A 586 -9.28 47.75 -26.23
C VAL A 586 -8.57 46.95 -27.30
N THR A 587 -7.68 46.04 -26.90
CA THR A 587 -6.98 45.15 -27.83
C THR A 587 -7.26 43.70 -27.45
N VAL A 588 -7.72 42.92 -28.44
CA VAL A 588 -7.96 41.49 -28.31
C VAL A 588 -6.99 40.77 -29.22
N LEU A 589 -6.19 39.87 -28.67
CA LEU A 589 -5.21 39.09 -29.41
C LEU A 589 -5.59 37.62 -29.29
N LEU A 590 -5.66 36.93 -30.42
CA LEU A 590 -5.67 35.47 -30.45
C LEU A 590 -4.21 35.01 -30.49
N ILE A 591 -3.78 34.25 -29.50
CA ILE A 591 -2.40 33.81 -29.35
C ILE A 591 -2.35 32.30 -29.58
N SER A 592 -1.31 31.83 -30.27
CA SER A 592 -1.06 30.41 -30.46
C SER A 592 -0.69 29.75 -29.13
N SER A 593 -1.26 28.60 -28.81
CA SER A 593 -0.77 27.75 -27.72
C SER A 593 0.57 27.07 -28.03
N TYR A 594 0.98 27.06 -29.30
CA TYR A 594 2.28 26.56 -29.73
C TYR A 594 3.36 27.63 -29.58
N LEU A 595 4.36 27.36 -28.73
CA LEU A 595 5.58 28.16 -28.57
C LEU A 595 6.74 27.44 -29.28
N PRO A 596 7.40 28.06 -30.29
CA PRO A 596 8.66 27.53 -30.79
C PRO A 596 9.73 27.67 -29.69
N PRO A 597 10.72 26.74 -29.61
CA PRO A 597 11.75 26.78 -28.57
C PRO A 597 12.46 28.14 -28.53
N GLY A 598 12.36 28.83 -27.38
CA GLY A 598 12.95 30.16 -27.17
C GLY A 598 12.15 31.36 -27.71
N GLY A 599 10.92 31.17 -28.20
CA GLY A 599 10.06 32.26 -28.69
C GLY A 599 9.06 32.76 -27.65
N THR A 600 8.76 34.06 -27.66
CA THR A 600 7.59 34.62 -26.96
C THR A 600 6.30 34.31 -27.73
N PRO A 601 5.16 34.10 -27.03
CA PRO A 601 3.87 33.91 -27.67
C PRO A 601 3.60 35.05 -28.65
N SER A 602 3.53 34.73 -29.94
CA SER A 602 3.26 35.72 -30.98
C SER A 602 1.76 35.72 -31.29
N PRO A 603 1.10 36.89 -31.34
CA PRO A 603 -0.31 36.97 -31.73
C PRO A 603 -0.50 36.37 -33.13
N LEU A 604 -1.41 35.40 -33.25
CA LEU A 604 -1.84 34.85 -34.53
C LEU A 604 -2.65 35.88 -35.31
N THR A 605 -3.51 36.61 -34.60
CA THR A 605 -4.31 37.72 -35.12
C THR A 605 -4.82 38.56 -33.94
N GLY A 606 -5.38 39.73 -34.21
CA GLY A 606 -5.99 40.55 -33.19
C GLY A 606 -6.75 41.74 -33.75
N ALA A 607 -7.55 42.36 -32.88
CA ALA A 607 -8.30 43.58 -33.17
C ALA A 607 -7.99 44.61 -32.08
N THR A 608 -7.82 45.87 -32.48
CA THR A 608 -7.69 47.01 -31.57
C THR A 608 -8.75 48.03 -31.91
N LYS A 609 -9.48 48.50 -30.90
CA LYS A 609 -10.55 49.48 -31.04
C LYS A 609 -10.46 50.50 -29.92
N GLN A 610 -10.62 51.77 -30.27
CA GLN A 610 -10.70 52.84 -29.26
C GLN A 610 -12.16 53.03 -28.84
N VAL A 611 -12.41 53.00 -27.54
CA VAL A 611 -13.75 53.07 -26.95
C VAL A 611 -13.77 54.17 -25.89
N THR A 612 -14.80 55.01 -25.93
CA THR A 612 -15.06 56.01 -24.89
C THR A 612 -16.18 55.51 -23.99
N ILE A 613 -15.85 55.23 -22.73
CA ILE A 613 -16.77 54.69 -21.73
C ILE A 613 -17.19 55.84 -20.79
N PRO A 614 -18.49 56.18 -20.72
CA PRO A 614 -18.98 57.23 -19.84
C PRO A 614 -18.62 57.00 -18.37
N ALA A 615 -18.58 58.07 -17.59
CA ALA A 615 -18.38 58.00 -16.14
C ALA A 615 -19.44 57.11 -15.46
N ASN A 616 -19.04 56.33 -14.45
CA ASN A 616 -19.92 55.48 -13.64
C ASN A 616 -20.86 54.59 -14.48
N SER A 617 -20.35 54.00 -15.56
CA SER A 617 -21.17 53.26 -16.53
C SER A 617 -20.55 51.93 -16.91
N GLU A 618 -21.36 51.12 -17.58
CA GLU A 618 -21.00 49.83 -18.15
C GLU A 618 -21.42 49.82 -19.63
N MET A 619 -20.56 49.28 -20.50
CA MET A 619 -20.78 49.20 -21.94
C MET A 619 -20.32 47.85 -22.47
N ILE A 620 -21.10 47.28 -23.39
CA ILE A 620 -20.70 46.08 -24.13
C ILE A 620 -20.14 46.52 -25.47
N GLU A 621 -18.92 46.08 -25.76
CA GLU A 621 -18.23 46.34 -27.01
C GLU A 621 -17.96 45.03 -27.75
N GLU A 622 -18.18 45.06 -29.07
CA GLU A 622 -17.86 43.96 -29.97
C GLU A 622 -16.55 44.23 -30.71
N MET A 623 -15.64 43.26 -30.60
CA MET A 623 -14.28 43.25 -31.16
C MET A 623 -14.15 42.22 -32.27
#